data_AF-A0A3L6G102-F1
#
_entry.id   AF-A0A3L6G102-F1
#
_cell.length_a   1.000
_cell.length_b   1.000
_cell.length_c   1.000
_cell.angle_alpha   90.00
_cell.angle_beta   90.00
_cell.angle_gamma   90.00
#
_symmetry.space_group_name_H-M   'P 1'
#
loop_
_entity.id
_entity.type
_entity.pdbx_description
1 polymer ?
#
loop_
_entity_poly.entity_id
_entity_poly.type
_entity_poly.pdbx_seq_one_letter_code
_entity_poly.pdbx_strand_id
1 'polypeptide(L)'
;MARQATALVASALLLLAVAFTSHDAGVEAWCLEYPAPDPNACHGSDGLRYCRDECVAVGNGFVGGECNKGTCFCLKCADEPPPAPRAL
;
A
#
# COMPACT_ATOMS: atom_id res chain seq x y z
N MET A 1 -5.63 37.93 27.49
CA MET A 1 -5.65 37.50 26.07
C MET A 1 -4.77 36.29 25.74
N ALA A 2 -3.77 35.90 26.56
CA ALA A 2 -2.77 34.88 26.19
C ALA A 2 -3.27 33.41 26.18
N ARG A 3 -4.35 33.08 26.91
CA ARG A 3 -4.85 31.70 27.01
C ARG A 3 -5.63 31.21 25.78
N GLN A 4 -6.14 32.11 24.94
CA GLN A 4 -6.96 31.74 23.77
C GLN A 4 -6.11 31.40 22.53
N ALA A 5 -4.89 31.92 22.43
CA ALA A 5 -4.02 31.67 21.27
C ALA A 5 -3.53 30.22 21.23
N THR A 6 -3.26 29.60 22.37
CA THR A 6 -2.70 28.24 22.44
C THR A 6 -3.67 27.15 22.00
N ALA A 7 -4.97 27.33 22.24
CA ALA A 7 -5.99 26.33 21.86
C ALA A 7 -6.14 26.21 20.34
N LEU A 8 -6.10 27.34 19.62
CA LEU A 8 -6.23 27.35 18.16
C LEU A 8 -5.05 26.67 17.46
N VAL A 9 -3.84 26.82 18.00
CA VAL A 9 -2.64 26.16 17.46
C VAL A 9 -2.72 24.64 17.61
N ALA A 10 -3.19 24.14 18.76
CA ALA A 10 -3.35 22.70 18.99
C ALA A 10 -4.39 22.08 18.04
N SER A 11 -5.51 22.77 17.81
CA SER A 11 -6.54 22.30 16.87
C SER A 11 -6.04 22.27 15.42
N ALA A 12 -5.25 23.27 14.99
CA ALA A 12 -4.67 23.28 13.64
C ALA A 12 -3.67 22.13 13.41
N LEU A 13 -2.85 21.80 14.42
CA LEU A 13 -1.89 20.69 14.33
C LEU A 13 -2.57 19.32 14.23
N LEU A 14 -3.67 19.11 14.96
CA LEU A 14 -4.45 17.86 14.89
C LEU A 14 -5.06 17.65 13.49
N LEU A 15 -5.61 18.70 12.88
CA LEU A 15 -6.17 18.62 11.53
C LEU A 15 -5.09 18.32 10.47
N LEU A 16 -3.91 18.93 10.61
CA LEU A 16 -2.76 18.62 9.75
C LEU A 16 -2.31 17.17 9.93
N ALA A 17 -2.16 16.68 11.16
CA ALA A 17 -1.75 15.30 11.40
C ALA A 17 -2.73 14.27 10.79
N VAL A 18 -4.04 14.50 10.95
CA VAL A 18 -5.06 13.66 10.30
C VAL A 18 -4.91 13.72 8.78
N ALA A 19 -4.77 14.92 8.21
CA ALA A 19 -4.57 15.07 6.77
C ALA A 19 -3.31 14.34 6.28
N PHE A 20 -2.16 14.47 6.96
CA PHE A 20 -0.93 13.79 6.56
C PHE A 20 -1.05 12.27 6.68
N THR A 21 -1.66 11.75 7.74
CA THR A 21 -1.89 10.29 7.85
C THR A 21 -2.84 9.76 6.78
N SER A 22 -3.79 10.57 6.31
CA SER A 22 -4.66 10.19 5.19
C SER A 22 -3.95 10.24 3.84
N HIS A 23 -2.99 11.15 3.64
CA HIS A 23 -2.24 11.27 2.39
C HIS A 23 -1.16 10.18 2.27
N ASP A 24 -0.51 9.81 3.37
CA ASP A 24 0.49 8.73 3.38
C ASP A 24 -0.19 7.35 3.22
N ALA A 25 -1.36 7.16 3.83
CA ALA A 25 -2.19 5.98 3.59
C ALA A 25 -2.81 5.93 2.18
N GLY A 26 -2.77 7.01 1.39
CA GLY A 26 -3.47 7.10 0.11
C GLY A 26 -2.64 6.67 -1.11
N VAL A 27 -1.30 6.73 -1.03
CA VAL A 27 -0.43 6.44 -2.19
C VAL A 27 -0.07 4.96 -2.34
N GLU A 28 -0.13 4.17 -1.26
CA GLU A 28 0.02 2.70 -1.31
C GLU A 28 -1.34 1.94 -1.27
N ALA A 29 -2.48 2.63 -1.10
CA ALA A 29 -3.73 1.98 -0.67
C ALA A 29 -4.40 1.03 -1.67
N TRP A 30 -4.21 1.19 -2.98
CA TRP A 30 -4.99 0.45 -3.98
C TRP A 30 -4.19 -0.58 -4.75
N CYS A 31 -3.26 -1.24 -4.07
CA CYS A 31 -2.58 -2.40 -4.62
C CYS A 31 -3.46 -3.65 -4.44
N LEU A 32 -3.76 -4.31 -5.56
CA LEU A 32 -4.40 -5.61 -5.57
C LEU A 32 -3.33 -6.70 -5.69
N GLU A 33 -3.51 -7.76 -4.90
CA GLU A 33 -2.73 -8.99 -4.97
C GLU A 33 -3.20 -9.86 -6.14
N TYR A 34 -2.25 -10.28 -6.99
CA TYR A 34 -2.47 -11.25 -8.05
C TYR A 34 -1.55 -12.45 -7.85
N PRO A 35 -1.94 -13.67 -8.29
CA PRO A 35 -1.07 -14.83 -8.20
C PRO A 35 0.27 -14.56 -8.90
N ALA A 36 1.37 -14.81 -8.20
CA ALA A 36 2.70 -14.75 -8.80
C ALA A 36 2.96 -15.95 -9.73
N PRO A 37 3.89 -15.83 -10.70
CA PRO A 37 4.29 -16.93 -11.57
C PRO A 37 4.85 -18.11 -10.78
N ASP A 38 5.67 -17.81 -9.76
CA ASP A 38 6.13 -18.78 -8.77
C ASP A 38 5.53 -18.44 -7.40
N PRO A 39 4.48 -19.14 -6.96
CA PRO A 39 3.90 -18.91 -5.64
C PRO A 39 4.87 -19.27 -4.50
N ASN A 40 5.90 -20.08 -4.74
CA ASN A 40 6.90 -20.44 -3.73
C ASN A 40 8.11 -19.51 -3.72
N ALA A 41 8.10 -18.43 -4.51
CA ALA A 41 9.23 -17.51 -4.61
C ALA A 41 9.67 -16.92 -3.26
N CYS A 42 8.78 -16.89 -2.28
CA CYS A 42 9.07 -16.44 -0.92
C CYS A 42 9.84 -17.45 -0.05
N HIS A 43 10.06 -18.68 -0.54
CA HIS A 43 10.80 -19.70 0.20
C HIS A 43 12.31 -19.48 0.05
N GLY A 44 12.95 -19.06 1.14
CA GLY A 44 14.40 -18.87 1.22
C GLY A 44 14.79 -17.51 1.75
N SER A 45 16.09 -17.31 2.01
CA SER A 45 16.61 -16.09 2.65
C SER A 45 16.37 -14.81 1.83
N ASP A 46 16.27 -14.92 0.51
CA ASP A 46 16.04 -13.80 -0.41
C ASP A 46 14.63 -13.85 -1.03
N GLY A 47 13.69 -14.58 -0.43
CA GLY A 47 12.42 -14.91 -1.06
C GLY A 47 11.58 -13.68 -1.45
N LEU A 48 11.54 -12.65 -0.61
CA LEU A 48 10.84 -11.40 -0.95
C LEU A 48 11.48 -10.69 -2.16
N ARG A 49 12.81 -10.67 -2.23
CA ARG A 49 13.52 -10.06 -3.35
C ARG A 49 13.21 -10.83 -4.63
N TYR A 50 13.32 -12.15 -4.59
CA TYR A 50 13.02 -13.01 -5.73
C TYR A 50 11.56 -12.86 -6.18
N CYS A 51 10.61 -12.90 -5.23
CA CYS A 51 9.19 -12.65 -5.48
C CYS A 51 8.95 -11.31 -6.20
N ARG A 52 9.55 -10.22 -5.68
CA ARG A 52 9.43 -8.90 -6.29
C ARG A 52 10.02 -8.87 -7.71
N ASP A 53 11.22 -9.39 -7.88
CA ASP A 53 11.92 -9.34 -9.17
C ASP A 53 11.18 -10.17 -10.23
N GLU A 54 10.65 -11.34 -9.88
CA GLU A 54 9.80 -12.16 -10.75
C GLU A 54 8.52 -11.41 -11.16
N CYS A 55 7.82 -10.78 -10.20
CA CYS A 55 6.61 -10.01 -10.50
C CYS A 55 6.88 -8.82 -11.43
N VAL A 56 7.99 -8.10 -11.22
CA VAL A 56 8.40 -7.01 -12.12
C VAL A 56 8.80 -7.55 -13.50
N ALA A 57 9.51 -8.67 -13.56
CA ALA A 57 9.98 -9.27 -14.81
C ALA A 57 8.83 -9.78 -15.71
N VAL A 58 7.74 -10.28 -15.12
CA VAL A 58 6.51 -10.65 -15.84
C VAL A 58 5.90 -9.48 -16.60
N GLY A 59 6.09 -8.26 -16.09
CA GLY A 59 5.48 -7.06 -16.64
C GLY A 59 4.00 -6.93 -16.27
N ASN A 60 3.13 -6.57 -17.21
CA ASN A 60 1.70 -6.32 -16.99
C ASN A 60 1.35 -5.18 -16.02
N GLY A 61 2.30 -4.32 -15.67
CA GLY A 61 2.07 -3.20 -14.75
C GLY A 61 2.09 -3.60 -13.27
N PHE A 62 2.74 -4.70 -12.92
CA PHE A 62 3.06 -5.00 -11.52
C PHE A 62 4.16 -4.05 -11.02
N VAL A 63 3.98 -3.49 -9.83
CA VAL A 63 4.96 -2.59 -9.19
C VAL A 63 5.97 -3.35 -8.34
N GLY A 64 5.68 -4.62 -8.05
CA GLY A 64 6.48 -5.47 -7.18
C GLY A 64 5.73 -6.73 -6.81
N GLY A 65 6.23 -7.40 -5.78
CA GLY A 65 5.58 -8.56 -5.19
C GLY A 65 5.73 -8.54 -3.67
N GLU A 66 4.83 -9.23 -2.99
CA GLU A 66 4.81 -9.38 -1.55
C GLU A 66 4.74 -10.85 -1.14
N CYS A 67 5.15 -11.12 0.09
CA CYS A 67 5.12 -12.45 0.68
C CYS A 67 4.06 -12.53 1.77
N ASN A 68 3.00 -13.30 1.52
CA ASN A 68 1.96 -13.56 2.48
C ASN A 68 1.96 -15.04 2.86
N LYS A 69 2.26 -15.35 4.13
CA LYS A 69 2.34 -16.73 4.66
C LYS A 69 3.23 -17.67 3.84
N GLY A 70 4.31 -17.14 3.24
CA GLY A 70 5.23 -17.90 2.39
C GLY A 70 4.79 -18.03 0.94
N THR A 71 3.62 -17.50 0.56
CA THR A 71 3.17 -17.41 -0.82
C THR A 71 3.49 -16.05 -1.42
N CYS A 72 4.02 -16.04 -2.64
CA CYS A 72 4.29 -14.82 -3.40
C CYS A 72 3.04 -14.33 -4.15
N PHE A 73 2.79 -13.02 -4.07
CA PHE A 73 1.75 -12.32 -4.83
C PHE A 73 2.35 -11.12 -5.56
N CYS A 74 1.90 -10.88 -6.78
CA CYS A 74 2.29 -9.69 -7.55
C CYS A 74 1.31 -8.55 -7.28
N LEU A 75 1.86 -7.37 -7.06
CA LEU A 75 1.09 -6.18 -6.73
C LEU A 75 0.88 -5.31 -7.95
N LYS A 76 -0.37 -5.00 -8.26
CA LYS A 76 -0.71 -3.94 -9.21
C LYS A 76 -1.52 -2.89 -8.47
N CYS A 77 -1.03 -1.66 -8.54
CA CYS A 77 -1.65 -0.53 -7.85
C CYS A 77 -2.40 0.36 -8.84
N ALA A 78 -3.51 0.93 -8.38
CA ALA A 78 -4.27 1.94 -9.10
C ALA A 78 -4.15 3.29 -8.40
N ASP A 79 -4.19 4.38 -9.16
CA ASP A 79 -4.23 5.74 -8.60
C ASP A 79 -5.58 6.06 -7.92
N GLU A 80 -6.66 5.41 -8.36
CA GLU A 80 -8.02 5.58 -7.84
C GLU A 80 -8.53 4.25 -7.23
N PRO A 81 -9.33 4.28 -6.14
CA PRO A 81 -9.96 3.08 -5.59
C PRO A 81 -10.68 2.24 -6.64
N PRO A 82 -10.67 0.90 -6.52
CA PRO A 82 -11.56 0.07 -7.31
C PRO A 82 -13.02 0.47 -7.02
N PRO A 83 -13.91 0.44 -8.04
CA PRO A 83 -15.32 0.73 -7.83
C PRO A 83 -15.87 -0.21 -6.75
N ALA A 84 -16.60 0.35 -5.78
CA ALA A 84 -17.18 -0.43 -4.70
C ALA A 84 -17.91 -1.66 -5.28
N PRO A 85 -17.70 -2.88 -4.74
CA PRO A 85 -18.37 -4.06 -5.25
C PRO A 85 -19.87 -3.79 -5.24
N ARG A 86 -20.49 -3.83 -6.43
CA ARG A 86 -21.93 -3.69 -6.53
C ARG A 86 -22.51 -4.83 -5.69
N ALA A 87 -23.25 -4.47 -4.64
CA ALA A 87 -24.04 -5.45 -3.91
C ALA A 87 -24.96 -6.13 -4.93
N LEU A 88 -24.67 -7.40 -5.21
CA LEU A 88 -25.55 -8.31 -5.92
C LEU A 88 -26.38 -9.05 -4.89
#